data_AF-A0ABD5PY00-F1
#
_entry.id   AF-A0ABD5PY00-F1
#
_cell.length_a   1.000
_cell.length_b   1.000
_cell.length_c   1.000
_cell.angle_alpha   90.00
_cell.angle_beta   90.00
_cell.angle_gamma   90.00
#
_symmetry.space_group_name_H-M   'P 1'
#
loop_
_entity.id
_entity.type
_entity.pdbx_description
1 polymer ?
#
loop_
_entity_poly.entity_id
_entity_poly.type
_entity_poly.pdbx_seq_one_letter_code
_entity_poly.pdbx_strand_id
1 'polypeptide(L)'
;MVERVRWMSPIDYEILLFFEDHDILVSPKVLAVNIDYDRQYTSKRCRKLTQEGILEQDDSGLYRLSDKGRKFLSGDLDAEELEDQ
;
A
#
# COMPACT_ATOMS: atom_id res chain seq x y z
N MET A 1 2.82 9.54 12.16
CA MET A 1 3.18 8.11 12.26
C MET A 1 1.87 7.37 12.39
N VAL A 2 1.44 6.68 11.34
CA VAL A 2 0.18 5.94 11.32
C VAL A 2 0.20 4.86 12.41
N GLU A 3 -0.92 4.67 13.07
CA GLU A 3 -1.05 3.66 14.11
C GLU A 3 -0.83 2.25 13.53
N ARG A 4 -0.27 1.36 14.34
CA ARG A 4 0.30 0.10 13.85
C ARG A 4 -0.79 -0.93 13.60
N VAL A 5 -1.17 -1.13 12.34
CA VAL A 5 -2.18 -2.13 11.92
C VAL A 5 -1.61 -3.54 12.02
N ARG A 6 -2.28 -4.46 12.72
CA ARG A 6 -1.75 -5.80 13.08
C ARG A 6 -1.35 -6.68 11.89
N TRP A 7 -2.08 -6.61 10.78
CA TRP A 7 -1.80 -7.45 9.61
C TRP A 7 -0.76 -6.85 8.66
N MET A 8 -0.37 -5.59 8.89
CA MET A 8 0.68 -4.93 8.13
C MET A 8 2.06 -5.41 8.59
N SER A 9 2.91 -5.63 7.60
CA SER A 9 4.35 -5.87 7.72
C SER A 9 5.13 -4.58 7.44
N PRO A 10 6.40 -4.46 7.86
CA PRO A 10 7.19 -3.24 7.68
C PRO A 10 7.19 -2.69 6.25
N ILE A 11 7.33 -3.57 5.26
CA ILE A 11 7.27 -3.23 3.84
C ILE A 11 5.97 -2.53 3.42
N ASP A 12 4.83 -2.80 4.06
CA ASP A 12 3.57 -2.14 3.69
C ASP A 12 3.65 -0.64 3.97
N TYR A 13 4.31 -0.24 5.05
CA TYR A 13 4.55 1.16 5.36
C TYR A 13 5.50 1.80 4.35
N GLU A 14 6.54 1.09 3.90
CA GLU A 14 7.44 1.57 2.85
C GLU A 14 6.70 1.75 1.50
N ILE A 15 5.80 0.81 1.17
CA ILE A 15 4.93 0.93 -0.02
C ILE A 15 4.04 2.16 0.11
N LEU A 16 3.44 2.39 1.28
CA LEU A 16 2.54 3.51 1.52
C LEU A 16 3.28 4.85 1.49
N LEU A 17 4.46 4.94 2.11
CA LEU A 17 5.34 6.12 2.06
C LEU A 17 5.74 6.44 0.63
N PHE A 18 6.09 5.42 -0.17
CA PHE A 18 6.37 5.62 -1.59
C PHE A 18 5.20 6.27 -2.32
N PHE A 19 3.96 5.82 -2.06
CA PHE A 19 2.79 6.40 -2.71
C PHE A 19 2.36 7.76 -2.13
N GLU A 20 2.67 8.04 -0.86
CA GLU A 20 2.48 9.36 -0.26
C GLU A 20 3.36 10.41 -0.97
N ASP A 21 4.63 10.06 -1.21
CA ASP A 21 5.57 10.91 -1.95
C ASP A 21 5.31 10.90 -3.47
N HIS A 22 4.74 9.80 -4.00
CA HIS A 22 4.53 9.57 -5.42
C HIS A 22 3.14 9.03 -5.73
N ASP A 23 2.22 9.94 -5.98
CA ASP A 23 0.86 9.59 -6.35
C ASP A 23 0.71 9.20 -7.84
N ILE A 24 1.19 8.00 -8.18
CA ILE A 24 1.31 7.50 -9.55
C ILE A 24 0.79 6.06 -9.70
N LEU A 25 0.65 5.59 -10.95
CA LEU A 25 0.53 4.17 -11.26
C LEU A 25 1.93 3.54 -11.40
N VAL A 26 2.19 2.46 -10.66
CA VAL A 26 3.50 1.81 -10.66
C VAL A 26 3.40 0.29 -10.62
N SER A 27 4.31 -0.39 -11.32
CA SER A 27 4.41 -1.85 -11.26
C SER A 27 5.13 -2.28 -9.96
N PRO A 28 4.87 -3.50 -9.45
CA PRO A 28 5.61 -4.04 -8.30
C PRO A 28 7.12 -4.12 -8.52
N LYS A 29 7.57 -4.23 -9.78
CA LYS A 29 9.00 -4.25 -10.12
C LYS A 29 9.66 -2.90 -9.87
N VAL A 30 9.04 -1.82 -10.32
CA VAL A 30 9.58 -0.47 -10.13
C VAL A 30 9.50 -0.09 -8.66
N LEU A 31 8.37 -0.36 -8.01
CA LEU A 31 8.18 -0.11 -6.59
C LEU A 31 9.26 -0.79 -5.74
N ALA A 32 9.46 -2.09 -5.91
CA ALA A 32 10.42 -2.89 -5.15
C ALA A 32 11.85 -2.34 -5.19
N VAL A 33 12.30 -1.83 -6.34
CA VAL A 33 13.64 -1.23 -6.51
C VAL A 33 13.78 0.08 -5.73
N ASN A 34 12.71 0.85 -5.58
CA ASN A 34 12.75 2.15 -4.88
C ASN A 34 12.55 2.04 -3.37
N ILE A 35 12.09 0.89 -2.87
CA ILE A 35 11.90 0.63 -1.43
C ILE A 35 12.88 -0.43 -0.89
N ASP A 36 13.86 -0.85 -1.69
CA ASP A 36 14.88 -1.86 -1.33
C ASP A 36 14.32 -3.22 -0.88
N TYR A 37 13.24 -3.69 -1.52
CA TYR A 37 12.66 -5.02 -1.29
C TYR A 37 12.72 -5.92 -2.53
N ASP A 38 12.57 -7.23 -2.32
CA ASP A 38 12.37 -8.16 -3.42
C ASP A 38 11.01 -7.93 -4.12
N ARG A 39 11.01 -8.10 -5.45
CA ARG A 39 9.83 -7.93 -6.30
C ARG A 39 8.70 -8.90 -5.96
N GLN A 40 9.00 -10.17 -5.69
CA GLN A 40 7.96 -11.17 -5.40
C GLN A 40 7.27 -10.86 -4.08
N TYR A 41 8.04 -10.48 -3.06
CA TYR A 41 7.50 -10.08 -1.78
C TYR A 41 6.69 -8.78 -1.87
N THR A 42 7.22 -7.77 -2.55
CA THR A 42 6.51 -6.51 -2.84
C THR A 42 5.17 -6.78 -3.55
N SER A 43 5.17 -7.61 -4.60
CA SER A 43 3.95 -7.98 -5.31
C SER A 43 2.93 -8.71 -4.42
N LYS A 44 3.38 -9.59 -3.51
CA LYS A 44 2.50 -10.25 -2.54
C LYS A 44 1.84 -9.22 -1.61
N ARG A 45 2.60 -8.22 -1.16
CA ARG A 45 2.10 -7.17 -0.27
C ARG A 45 1.18 -6.19 -0.97
N CYS A 46 1.48 -5.76 -2.20
CA CYS A 46 0.55 -4.95 -3.00
C CYS A 46 -0.80 -5.65 -3.17
N ARG A 47 -0.82 -6.97 -3.44
CA ARG A 47 -2.08 -7.74 -3.50
C ARG A 47 -2.83 -7.74 -2.17
N LYS A 48 -2.13 -7.89 -1.04
CA LYS A 48 -2.78 -7.84 0.28
C LYS A 48 -3.36 -6.44 0.54
N LEU A 49 -2.61 -5.38 0.27
CA LEU A 49 -3.11 -4.01 0.39
C LEU A 49 -4.31 -3.74 -0.54
N THR A 50 -4.36 -4.34 -1.73
CA THR A 50 -5.53 -4.28 -2.61
C THR A 50 -6.73 -5.04 -2.05
N GLN A 51 -6.53 -6.20 -1.43
CA GLN A 51 -7.61 -6.94 -0.76
C GLN A 51 -8.25 -6.13 0.37
N GLU A 52 -7.45 -5.34 1.09
CA GLU A 52 -7.91 -4.44 2.16
C GLU A 52 -8.44 -3.10 1.64
N GLY A 53 -8.48 -2.92 0.32
CA GLY A 53 -8.98 -1.72 -0.34
C GLY A 53 -8.07 -0.49 -0.19
N ILE A 54 -6.82 -0.65 0.26
CA ILE A 54 -5.84 0.43 0.41
C ILE A 54 -5.20 0.82 -0.92
N LEU A 55 -4.90 -0.18 -1.75
CA LEU A 55 -4.43 0.02 -3.11
C LEU A 55 -5.49 -0.45 -4.11
N GLU A 56 -5.44 0.11 -5.32
CA GLU A 56 -6.17 -0.40 -6.48
C GLU A 56 -5.18 -0.94 -7.50
N GLN A 57 -5.61 -1.96 -8.26
CA GLN A 57 -4.85 -2.50 -9.37
C GLN A 57 -5.64 -2.31 -10.67
N ASP A 58 -4.99 -1.80 -11.71
CA ASP A 58 -5.58 -1.67 -13.04
C ASP A 58 -5.47 -2.98 -13.85
N ASP A 59 -6.08 -2.99 -15.04
CA ASP A 59 -6.07 -4.15 -15.94
C ASP A 59 -4.65 -4.51 -16.45
N SER A 60 -3.70 -3.58 -16.35
CA SER A 60 -2.28 -3.78 -16.70
C SER A 60 -1.44 -4.31 -15.53
N GLY A 61 -2.06 -4.49 -14.37
CA GLY A 61 -1.42 -4.96 -13.15
C GLY A 61 -0.60 -3.91 -12.41
N LEU A 62 -0.78 -2.63 -12.72
CA LEU A 62 -0.16 -1.50 -12.04
C LEU A 62 -0.97 -1.11 -10.81
N TYR A 63 -0.29 -0.65 -9.77
CA TYR A 63 -0.90 -0.28 -8.49
C TYR A 63 -0.88 1.23 -8.29
N ARG A 64 -1.91 1.74 -7.61
CA ARG A 64 -2.04 3.12 -7.12
C ARG A 64 -2.75 3.14 -5.77
N LEU A 65 -2.69 4.25 -5.04
CA LEU A 65 -3.56 4.47 -3.88
C LEU A 65 -5.03 4.50 -4.29
N SER A 66 -5.87 3.87 -3.48
CA SER A 66 -7.32 4.07 -3.51
C SER A 66 -7.70 5.33 -2.72
N ASP A 67 -8.95 5.75 -2.82
CA ASP A 67 -9.49 6.81 -1.95
C ASP A 67 -9.42 6.45 -0.47
N LYS A 68 -9.64 5.17 -0.12
CA LYS A 68 -9.50 4.65 1.26
C LYS A 68 -8.04 4.74 1.72
N GLY A 69 -7.09 4.36 0.87
CA GLY A 69 -5.66 4.44 1.17
C GLY A 69 -5.19 5.88 1.40
N ARG A 70 -5.69 6.84 0.64
CA ARG A 70 -5.40 8.27 0.84
C ARG A 70 -5.89 8.78 2.18
N LYS A 71 -7.11 8.43 2.57
CA LYS A 71 -7.67 8.78 3.89
C LYS A 71 -6.88 8.14 5.02
N PHE A 72 -6.45 6.90 4.85
CA PHE A 72 -5.59 6.24 5.82
C PHE A 72 -4.25 6.98 6.01
N LEU A 73 -3.60 7.38 4.92
CA LEU A 73 -2.35 8.15 4.96
C LEU A 73 -2.50 9.54 5.58
N SER A 74 -3.62 10.23 5.31
CA SER A 74 -3.88 11.54 5.92
C SER A 74 -4.27 11.47 7.40
N GLY A 75 -4.51 10.27 7.94
CA GLY A 75 -5.03 10.05 9.29
C GLY A 75 -6.53 10.34 9.43
N ASP A 76 -7.25 10.46 8.30
CA ASP A 76 -8.70 10.66 8.25
C ASP A 76 -9.49 9.33 8.38
N LEU A 77 -8.79 8.20 8.39
CA LEU A 77 -9.33 6.86 8.64
C LEU A 77 -8.55 6.23 9.80
N ASP A 78 -9.26 5.78 10.83
CA ASP A 78 -8.64 5.11 11.97
C ASP A 78 -8.06 3.74 11.56
N ALA A 79 -6.93 3.37 12.16
CA ALA A 79 -6.29 2.08 11.92
C ALA A 79 -7.19 0.91 12.35
N GLU A 80 -8.04 1.11 13.37
CA GLU A 80 -9.01 0.12 13.83
C GLU A 80 -10.03 -0.23 12.72
N GLU A 81 -10.38 0.71 11.85
CA GLU A 81 -11.28 0.47 10.71
C GLU A 81 -10.66 -0.43 9.62
N LEU A 82 -9.35 -0.68 9.68
CA LEU A 82 -8.64 -1.63 8.82
C LEU A 82 -8.51 -3.03 9.44
N GLU A 83 -8.87 -3.22 10.71
CA GLU A 83 -8.76 -4.51 11.40
C GLU A 83 -10.06 -5.33 11.35
N ASP A 84 -11.21 -4.68 11.10
CA ASP A 84 -12.55 -5.29 11.16
C ASP A 84 -13.07 -5.88 9.82
N GLN A 85 -12.19 -6.23 8.85
CA GLN A 85 -12.58 -6.81 7.55
C GLN A 85 -12.15 -8.27 7.35
#